data_AF-A0A8X6W208-F1
#
_entry.id   AF-A0A8X6W208-F1
#
_cell.length_a   1.000
_cell.length_b   1.000
_cell.length_c   1.000
_cell.angle_alpha   90.00
_cell.angle_beta   90.00
_cell.angle_gamma   90.00
#
_symmetry.space_group_name_H-M   'P 1'
#
loop_
_entity.id
_entity.type
_entity.pdbx_description
1 polymer ?
#
loop_
_entity_poly.entity_id
_entity_poly.type
_entity_poly.pdbx_seq_one_letter_code
_entity_poly.pdbx_strand_id
1 'polypeptide(L)'
;MRCAGCSVTETAIYLGCAKSNVSVIMTAYKKCGNVTPGKHNSGQKRKLTDRDKRVLTRIVARKRKQSLSQITSEVNSHLRNPISARTVQRKLHASNLYGRVGIRKSLVTARHALQRPQWYRTHRQWTQQQWQQVIWSDESKFTLFQTTGRVYVWRTPKEAFAP
;
A
#
# COMPACT_ATOMS: atom_id res chain seq x y z
N MET A 1 32.45 -31.27 -9.45
CA MET A 1 33.01 -32.27 -8.50
C MET A 1 32.80 -33.68 -9.04
N ARG A 2 33.83 -34.25 -9.68
CA ARG A 2 34.08 -35.69 -9.53
C ARG A 2 35.08 -35.76 -8.38
N CYS A 3 34.75 -36.39 -7.28
CA CYS A 3 35.82 -36.96 -6.47
C CYS A 3 36.42 -38.06 -7.33
N ALA A 4 37.56 -37.79 -7.96
CA ALA A 4 38.52 -38.74 -8.51
C ALA A 4 37.95 -40.12 -8.97
N GLY A 5 37.15 -40.16 -10.04
CA GLY A 5 36.79 -41.44 -10.68
C GLY A 5 35.77 -42.31 -9.94
N CYS A 6 35.22 -41.87 -8.80
CA CYS A 6 34.21 -42.64 -8.06
C CYS A 6 32.90 -42.81 -8.87
N SER A 7 32.29 -43.98 -8.73
CA SER A 7 30.99 -44.28 -9.31
C SER A 7 29.87 -43.47 -8.65
N VAL A 8 28.74 -43.31 -9.35
CA VAL A 8 27.53 -42.64 -8.81
C VAL A 8 27.06 -43.34 -7.53
N THR A 9 27.23 -44.66 -7.44
CA THR A 9 26.84 -45.47 -6.29
C THR A 9 27.73 -45.19 -5.08
N GLU A 10 29.06 -45.16 -5.25
CA GLU A 10 30.00 -44.85 -4.16
C GLU A 10 29.80 -43.43 -3.62
N THR A 11 29.55 -42.48 -4.53
CA THR A 11 29.28 -41.09 -4.15
C THR A 11 27.96 -40.99 -3.35
N ALA A 12 26.95 -41.77 -3.72
CA ALA A 12 25.67 -41.81 -3.01
C ALA A 12 25.79 -42.43 -1.61
N ILE A 13 26.55 -43.52 -1.48
CA ILE A 13 26.85 -44.17 -0.19
C ILE A 13 27.63 -43.23 0.72
N TYR A 14 28.70 -42.61 0.19
CA TYR A 14 29.54 -41.67 0.95
C TYR A 14 28.74 -40.45 1.46
N LEU A 15 27.85 -39.91 0.63
CA LEU A 15 27.02 -38.75 0.97
C LEU A 15 25.72 -39.12 1.71
N GLY A 16 25.44 -40.41 1.93
CA GLY A 16 24.22 -40.88 2.58
C GLY A 16 22.92 -40.46 1.87
N CYS A 17 22.94 -40.34 0.55
CA CYS A 17 21.80 -39.85 -0.24
C CYS A 17 21.39 -40.85 -1.33
N ALA A 18 20.17 -40.71 -1.86
CA ALA A 18 19.69 -41.60 -2.91
C ALA A 18 20.54 -41.46 -4.19
N LYS A 19 20.89 -42.59 -4.82
CA LYS A 19 21.63 -42.65 -6.09
C LYS A 19 20.98 -41.83 -7.20
N SER A 20 19.64 -41.73 -7.21
CA SER A 20 18.88 -40.89 -8.14
C SER A 20 19.21 -39.40 -8.00
N ASN A 21 19.36 -38.90 -6.78
CA ASN A 21 19.70 -37.50 -6.52
C ASN A 21 21.11 -37.17 -7.03
N VAL A 22 22.08 -38.04 -6.76
CA VAL A 22 23.45 -37.88 -7.27
C VAL A 22 23.46 -37.88 -8.80
N SER A 23 22.71 -38.79 -9.43
CA SER A 23 22.57 -38.84 -10.90
C SER A 23 21.97 -37.56 -11.49
N VAL A 24 20.89 -37.05 -10.89
CA VAL A 24 20.22 -35.80 -11.31
C VAL A 24 21.17 -34.60 -11.18
N ILE A 25 21.85 -34.48 -10.06
CA ILE A 25 22.80 -33.38 -9.78
C ILE A 25 23.99 -33.45 -10.74
N MET A 26 24.58 -34.63 -10.95
CA MET A 26 25.69 -34.81 -11.89
C MET A 26 25.28 -34.51 -13.34
N THR A 27 24.07 -34.89 -13.73
CA THR A 27 23.54 -34.60 -15.07
C THR A 27 23.28 -33.11 -15.26
N ALA A 28 22.70 -32.44 -14.25
CA ALA A 28 22.49 -30.99 -14.25
C ALA A 28 23.82 -30.24 -14.36
N TYR A 29 24.83 -30.65 -13.59
CA TYR A 29 26.16 -30.04 -13.62
C TYR A 29 26.87 -30.23 -14.97
N LYS A 30 26.81 -31.43 -15.56
CA LYS A 30 27.38 -31.67 -16.90
C LYS A 30 26.71 -30.83 -17.99
N LYS A 31 25.40 -30.57 -17.86
CA LYS A 31 24.61 -29.85 -18.87
C LYS A 31 24.71 -28.33 -18.73
N CYS A 32 24.62 -27.81 -17.50
CA CYS A 32 24.46 -26.38 -17.22
C CYS A 32 25.68 -25.75 -16.53
N GLY A 33 26.69 -26.53 -16.15
CA GLY A 33 27.85 -26.06 -15.38
C GLY A 33 27.53 -25.67 -13.93
N ASN A 34 26.26 -25.76 -13.52
CA ASN A 34 25.79 -25.48 -12.17
C ASN A 34 24.88 -26.60 -11.63
N VAL A 35 24.78 -26.65 -10.31
CA VAL A 35 23.91 -27.59 -9.58
C VAL A 35 22.68 -26.90 -8.98
N THR A 36 22.54 -25.60 -9.21
CA THR A 36 21.36 -24.85 -8.77
C THR A 36 20.15 -25.25 -9.63
N PRO A 37 19.01 -25.62 -9.03
CA PRO A 37 17.81 -25.94 -9.80
C PRO A 37 17.39 -24.71 -10.61
N GLY A 38 17.50 -24.76 -11.94
CA GLY A 38 17.05 -23.67 -12.82
C GLY A 38 15.53 -23.52 -12.91
N LYS A 39 14.77 -24.51 -12.41
CA LYS A 39 13.31 -24.45 -12.33
C LYS A 39 12.91 -23.89 -10.97
N HIS A 40 12.40 -22.65 -10.99
CA HIS A 40 11.71 -22.12 -9.82
C HIS A 40 10.35 -22.82 -9.69
N ASN A 41 9.96 -23.18 -8.47
CA ASN A 41 8.62 -23.69 -8.21
C ASN A 41 7.61 -22.62 -8.63
N SER A 42 6.78 -22.94 -9.62
CA SER A 42 5.67 -22.09 -10.03
C SER A 42 4.59 -22.17 -8.94
N GLY A 43 4.43 -21.07 -8.20
CA GLY A 43 3.38 -20.96 -7.19
C GLY A 43 1.98 -20.96 -7.80
N GLN A 44 0.96 -20.98 -6.93
CA GLN A 44 -0.43 -20.92 -7.34
C GLN A 44 -0.71 -19.65 -8.16
N LYS A 45 -1.51 -19.79 -9.22
CA LYS A 45 -1.99 -18.65 -10.02
C LYS A 45 -2.75 -17.67 -9.12
N ARG A 46 -2.47 -16.37 -9.30
CA ARG A 46 -3.11 -15.30 -8.52
C ARG A 46 -4.59 -15.18 -8.92
N LYS A 47 -5.47 -14.99 -7.94
CA LYS A 47 -6.91 -14.74 -8.17
C LYS A 47 -7.21 -13.40 -8.83
N LEU A 48 -6.33 -12.40 -8.63
CA LEU A 48 -6.46 -11.04 -9.16
C LEU A 48 -5.54 -10.84 -10.36
N THR A 49 -6.14 -10.48 -11.50
CA THR A 49 -5.42 -10.04 -12.70
C THR A 49 -4.87 -8.62 -12.52
N ASP A 50 -3.99 -8.17 -13.43
CA ASP A 50 -3.51 -6.78 -13.41
C ASP A 50 -4.58 -5.75 -13.77
N ARG A 51 -5.66 -6.18 -14.45
CA ARG A 51 -6.84 -5.35 -14.65
C ARG A 51 -7.58 -5.14 -13.32
N ASP A 52 -7.81 -6.20 -12.56
CA ASP A 52 -8.54 -6.13 -11.29
C ASP A 52 -7.80 -5.28 -10.26
N LYS A 53 -6.47 -5.37 -10.23
CA LYS A 53 -5.63 -4.50 -9.37
C LYS A 53 -5.80 -3.02 -9.71
N ARG A 54 -5.88 -2.66 -10.99
CA ARG A 54 -6.11 -1.28 -11.44
C ARG A 54 -7.52 -0.80 -11.11
N VAL A 55 -8.51 -1.69 -11.18
CA VAL A 55 -9.88 -1.37 -10.77
C VAL A 55 -9.93 -1.11 -9.26
N LEU A 56 -9.30 -1.98 -8.45
CA LEU A 56 -9.20 -1.78 -7.00
C LEU A 56 -8.57 -0.44 -6.63
N THR A 57 -7.43 -0.08 -7.22
CA THR A 57 -6.78 1.21 -6.92
C THR A 57 -7.66 2.40 -7.34
N ARG A 58 -8.40 2.28 -8.45
CA ARG A 58 -9.34 3.31 -8.91
C ARG A 58 -10.54 3.48 -7.98
N ILE A 59 -11.13 2.39 -7.50
CA ILE A 59 -12.24 2.42 -6.53
C ILE A 59 -11.81 3.20 -5.28
N VAL A 60 -10.65 2.84 -4.73
CA VAL A 60 -10.11 3.49 -3.53
C VAL A 60 -9.76 4.95 -3.78
N ALA A 61 -9.18 5.29 -4.94
CA ALA A 61 -8.87 6.68 -5.29
C ALA A 61 -10.12 7.56 -5.40
N ARG A 62 -11.22 7.03 -5.93
CA ARG A 62 -12.51 7.75 -6.02
C ARG A 62 -13.15 7.98 -4.66
N LYS A 63 -13.12 6.96 -3.78
CA LYS A 63 -13.80 6.98 -2.49
C LYS A 63 -12.85 6.60 -1.35
N ARG A 64 -11.91 7.48 -1.04
CA ARG A 64 -10.85 7.22 -0.04
C ARG A 64 -11.36 6.91 1.38
N LYS A 65 -12.59 7.29 1.73
CA LYS A 65 -13.19 7.11 3.06
C LYS A 65 -13.93 5.78 3.26
N GLN A 66 -14.03 4.94 2.22
CA GLN A 66 -14.76 3.67 2.35
C GLN A 66 -14.07 2.70 3.31
N SER A 67 -14.89 1.92 4.02
CA SER A 67 -14.39 0.82 4.84
C SER A 67 -13.84 -0.31 3.98
N LEU A 68 -12.99 -1.17 4.57
CA LEU A 68 -12.48 -2.33 3.85
C LEU A 68 -13.60 -3.27 3.37
N SER A 69 -14.68 -3.42 4.15
CA SER A 69 -15.83 -4.24 3.77
C SER A 69 -16.58 -3.67 2.56
N GLN A 70 -16.78 -2.35 2.53
CA GLN A 70 -17.38 -1.65 1.39
C GLN A 70 -16.52 -1.81 0.12
N ILE A 71 -15.21 -1.59 0.23
CA ILE A 71 -14.27 -1.78 -0.90
C ILE A 71 -14.31 -3.24 -1.38
N THR A 72 -14.35 -4.20 -0.46
CA THR A 72 -14.40 -5.63 -0.81
C THR A 72 -15.68 -5.98 -1.53
N SER A 73 -16.83 -5.47 -1.07
CA SER A 73 -18.13 -5.68 -1.73
C SER A 73 -18.15 -5.07 -3.14
N GLU A 74 -17.67 -3.82 -3.28
CA GLU A 74 -17.60 -3.12 -4.57
C GLU A 74 -16.68 -3.84 -5.55
N VAL A 75 -15.52 -4.32 -5.11
CA VAL A 75 -14.59 -5.08 -5.95
C VAL A 75 -15.19 -6.43 -6.35
N ASN A 76 -15.81 -7.15 -5.41
CA ASN A 76 -16.42 -8.45 -5.69
C ASN A 76 -17.58 -8.35 -6.69
N SER A 77 -18.28 -7.21 -6.76
CA SER A 77 -19.33 -7.00 -7.77
C SER A 77 -18.82 -7.05 -9.22
N HIS A 78 -17.51 -6.84 -9.43
CA HIS A 78 -16.88 -6.87 -10.75
C HIS A 78 -16.10 -8.16 -11.03
N LEU A 79 -16.01 -9.07 -10.05
CA LEU A 79 -15.21 -10.30 -10.15
C LEU A 79 -16.12 -11.52 -10.31
N ARG A 80 -15.71 -12.47 -11.16
CA ARG A 80 -16.39 -13.77 -11.27
C ARG A 80 -16.23 -14.62 -10.02
N ASN A 81 -15.05 -14.54 -9.39
CA ASN A 81 -14.72 -15.28 -8.18
C ASN A 81 -14.49 -14.29 -7.04
N PRO A 82 -15.32 -14.28 -5.99
CA PRO A 82 -15.19 -13.33 -4.89
C PRO A 82 -13.90 -13.56 -4.11
N ILE A 83 -13.33 -12.48 -3.61
CA ILE A 83 -12.13 -12.46 -2.77
C ILE A 83 -12.46 -11.99 -1.37
N SER A 84 -11.65 -12.46 -0.40
CA SER A 84 -11.78 -12.05 1.00
C SER A 84 -11.22 -10.64 1.23
N ALA A 85 -11.74 -9.97 2.27
CA ALA A 85 -11.26 -8.67 2.71
C ALA A 85 -9.74 -8.66 3.00
N ARG A 86 -9.20 -9.77 3.53
CA ARG A 86 -7.76 -9.92 3.78
C ARG A 86 -6.94 -9.88 2.49
N THR A 87 -7.46 -10.45 1.40
CA THR A 87 -6.80 -10.41 0.09
C THR A 87 -6.80 -8.99 -0.46
N VAL A 88 -7.92 -8.28 -0.35
CA VAL A 88 -8.03 -6.86 -0.72
C VAL A 88 -7.03 -6.02 0.06
N GLN A 89 -6.99 -6.15 1.39
CA GLN A 89 -6.06 -5.42 2.26
C GLN A 89 -4.60 -5.65 1.88
N ARG A 90 -4.19 -6.92 1.72
CA ARG A 90 -2.82 -7.26 1.27
C ARG A 90 -2.49 -6.58 -0.06
N LYS A 91 -3.45 -6.53 -0.98
CA LYS A 91 -3.23 -5.90 -2.28
C LYS A 91 -3.12 -4.38 -2.18
N LEU A 92 -3.90 -3.74 -1.32
CA LEU A 92 -3.79 -2.31 -1.02
C LEU A 92 -2.43 -1.97 -0.41
N HIS A 93 -1.97 -2.75 0.58
CA HIS A 93 -0.65 -2.56 1.19
C HIS A 93 0.48 -2.76 0.16
N ALA A 94 0.36 -3.77 -0.72
CA ALA A 94 1.30 -3.96 -1.83
C ALA A 94 1.31 -2.81 -2.85
N SER A 95 0.25 -2.00 -2.87
CA SER A 95 0.15 -0.76 -3.64
C SER A 95 0.45 0.49 -2.80
N ASN A 96 1.06 0.32 -1.62
CA ASN A 96 1.43 1.38 -0.67
C ASN A 96 0.23 2.21 -0.15
N LEU A 97 -0.98 1.65 -0.18
CA LEU A 97 -2.19 2.28 0.34
C LEU A 97 -2.54 1.70 1.70
N TYR A 98 -2.72 2.59 2.68
CA TYR A 98 -3.05 2.18 4.04
C TYR A 98 -4.16 3.07 4.61
N GLY A 99 -4.96 2.48 5.52
CA GLY A 99 -5.86 3.26 6.37
C GLY A 99 -5.05 4.18 7.29
N ARG A 100 -5.32 5.49 7.20
CA ARG A 100 -4.70 6.53 8.03
C ARG A 100 -5.78 7.50 8.49
N VAL A 101 -5.57 8.16 9.63
CA VAL A 101 -6.46 9.23 10.08
C VAL A 101 -6.37 10.40 9.10
N GLY A 102 -7.50 10.79 8.53
CA GLY A 102 -7.61 11.95 7.65
C GLY A 102 -7.48 13.25 8.43
N ILE A 103 -6.76 14.22 7.87
CA ILE A 103 -6.67 15.56 8.46
C ILE A 103 -8.01 16.26 8.27
N ARG A 104 -8.54 16.83 9.33
CA ARG A 104 -9.73 17.69 9.24
C ARG A 104 -9.33 19.06 8.75
N LYS A 105 -9.93 19.48 7.65
CA LYS A 105 -9.85 20.85 7.15
C LYS A 105 -11.22 21.49 7.34
N SER A 106 -11.24 22.75 7.79
CA SER A 106 -12.47 23.53 7.79
C SER A 106 -12.93 23.74 6.35
N LEU A 107 -14.25 23.76 6.14
CA LEU A 107 -14.80 24.06 4.82
C LEU A 107 -14.51 25.54 4.52
N VAL A 108 -13.75 25.79 3.45
CA VAL A 108 -13.50 27.15 2.95
C VAL A 108 -14.40 27.35 1.74
N THR A 109 -15.36 28.27 1.86
CA THR A 109 -16.22 28.66 0.74
C THR A 109 -15.42 29.41 -0.31
N ALA A 110 -15.88 29.44 -1.57
CA ALA A 110 -15.18 30.16 -2.64
C ALA A 110 -14.95 31.65 -2.29
N ARG A 111 -15.95 32.28 -1.65
CA ARG A 111 -15.85 33.65 -1.12
C ARG A 111 -14.71 33.79 -0.10
N HIS A 112 -14.66 32.92 0.91
CA HIS A 112 -13.60 32.97 1.93
C HIS A 112 -12.22 32.68 1.34
N ALA A 113 -12.13 31.79 0.35
CA ALA A 113 -10.89 31.47 -0.35
C ALA A 113 -10.31 32.68 -1.11
N LEU A 114 -11.16 33.58 -1.62
CA LEU A 114 -10.75 34.83 -2.26
C LEU A 114 -10.43 35.94 -1.25
N GLN A 115 -11.24 36.06 -0.20
CA GLN A 115 -11.06 37.10 0.82
C GLN A 115 -9.78 36.90 1.63
N ARG A 116 -9.38 35.66 1.92
CA ARG A 116 -8.18 35.37 2.73
C ARG A 116 -6.89 35.92 2.12
N PRO A 117 -6.54 35.63 0.85
CA PRO A 117 -5.37 36.23 0.20
C PRO A 117 -5.48 37.75 0.08
N GLN A 118 -6.68 38.28 -0.19
CA GLN A 118 -6.88 39.73 -0.28
C GLN A 118 -6.57 40.40 1.06
N TRP A 119 -7.14 39.87 2.15
CA TRP A 119 -6.88 40.35 3.50
C TRP A 119 -5.38 40.30 3.82
N TYR A 120 -4.71 39.17 3.56
CA TYR A 120 -3.27 39.06 3.73
C TYR A 120 -2.50 40.13 2.92
N ARG A 121 -2.82 40.34 1.65
CA ARG A 121 -2.13 41.32 0.80
C ARG A 121 -2.29 42.75 1.33
N THR A 122 -3.50 43.12 1.75
CA THR A 122 -3.78 44.44 2.32
C THR A 122 -3.02 44.67 3.63
N HIS A 123 -2.83 43.63 4.43
CA HIS A 123 -2.22 43.73 5.77
C HIS A 123 -0.74 43.31 5.80
N ARG A 124 -0.16 42.91 4.66
CA ARG A 124 1.21 42.36 4.57
C ARG A 124 2.28 43.36 5.03
N GLN A 125 2.06 44.66 4.78
CA GLN A 125 3.00 45.73 5.08
C GLN A 125 2.62 46.49 6.36
N TRP A 126 1.69 45.97 7.15
CA TRP A 126 1.27 46.65 8.38
C TRP A 126 2.40 46.75 9.39
N THR A 127 2.51 47.92 10.01
CA THR A 127 3.50 48.20 11.05
C THR A 127 3.04 47.66 12.40
N GLN A 128 3.97 47.54 13.35
CA GLN A 128 3.66 47.04 14.70
C GLN A 128 2.58 47.87 15.41
N GLN A 129 2.59 49.21 15.24
CA GLN A 129 1.58 50.09 15.81
C GLN A 129 0.18 49.82 15.25
N GLN A 130 0.06 49.49 13.96
CA GLN A 130 -1.23 49.13 13.35
C GLN A 130 -1.75 47.80 13.90
N TRP A 131 -0.88 46.82 14.14
CA TRP A 131 -1.27 45.56 14.77
C TRP A 131 -1.72 45.72 16.23
N GLN A 132 -1.14 46.67 16.98
CA GLN A 132 -1.55 46.96 18.36
C GLN A 132 -2.99 47.50 18.47
N GLN A 133 -3.54 48.03 17.38
CA GLN A 133 -4.92 48.53 17.34
C GLN A 133 -5.94 47.43 17.04
N VAL A 134 -5.49 46.21 16.70
CA VAL A 134 -6.39 45.09 16.37
C VAL A 134 -6.76 44.33 17.64
N ILE A 135 -8.05 44.25 17.93
CA ILE A 135 -8.60 43.39 18.97
C ILE A 135 -9.05 42.08 18.32
N TRP A 136 -8.51 40.96 18.81
CA TRP A 136 -8.90 39.62 18.37
C TRP A 136 -9.93 39.04 19.33
N SER A 137 -11.03 38.55 18.80
CA SER A 137 -11.99 37.71 19.52
C SER A 137 -12.23 36.43 18.71
N ASP A 138 -12.39 35.31 19.43
CA ASP A 138 -12.79 34.03 18.85
C ASP A 138 -13.72 33.32 19.84
N GLU A 139 -14.61 32.50 19.31
CA GLU A 139 -15.55 31.70 20.10
C GLU A 139 -15.06 30.26 20.17
N SER A 140 -14.80 29.77 21.38
CA SER A 140 -14.43 28.36 21.61
C SER A 140 -15.64 27.54 22.02
N LYS A 141 -15.85 26.40 21.37
CA LYS A 141 -16.91 25.44 21.71
C LYS A 141 -16.41 24.41 22.71
N PHE A 142 -17.01 24.37 23.90
CA PHE A 142 -16.79 23.32 24.90
C PHE A 142 -17.96 22.33 24.88
N THR A 143 -17.68 21.04 24.64
CA THR A 143 -18.71 19.98 24.60
C THR A 143 -18.42 18.91 25.65
N LEU A 144 -19.44 18.52 26.42
CA LEU A 144 -19.34 17.45 27.43
C LEU A 144 -19.04 16.07 26.84
N PHE A 145 -19.47 15.81 25.60
CA PHE A 145 -19.23 14.56 24.88
C PHE A 145 -18.60 14.83 23.52
N GLN A 146 -17.59 14.03 23.16
CA GLN A 146 -16.93 14.15 21.86
C GLN A 146 -17.89 13.78 20.73
N THR A 147 -18.33 14.76 19.95
CA THR A 147 -19.28 14.56 18.84
C THR A 147 -18.60 14.07 17.56
N THR A 148 -17.27 14.12 17.50
CA THR A 148 -16.56 13.98 16.24
C THR A 148 -15.46 12.92 16.31
N GLY A 149 -15.74 11.74 15.74
CA GLY A 149 -14.80 10.62 15.66
C GLY A 149 -13.71 10.76 14.59
N ARG A 150 -12.63 9.97 14.73
CA ARG A 150 -11.56 9.89 13.72
C ARG A 150 -12.11 9.31 12.41
N VAL A 151 -11.93 10.04 11.31
CA VAL A 151 -12.25 9.55 9.96
C VAL A 151 -11.00 8.94 9.37
N TYR A 152 -11.08 7.68 8.94
CA TYR A 152 -9.99 7.02 8.24
C TYR A 152 -10.11 7.22 6.74
N VAL A 153 -8.96 7.39 6.09
CA VAL A 153 -8.81 7.47 4.64
C VAL A 153 -7.74 6.50 4.17
N TRP A 154 -7.97 5.87 3.03
CA TRP A 154 -6.95 5.12 2.31
C TRP A 154 -6.09 6.09 1.52
N ARG A 155 -4.80 6.14 1.87
CA ARG A 155 -3.83 7.00 1.19
C ARG A 155 -2.43 6.42 1.26
N THR A 156 -1.54 6.94 0.43
CA THR A 156 -0.11 6.66 0.58
C THR A 156 0.47 7.46 1.75
N PRO A 157 1.59 7.02 2.36
CA PRO A 157 2.21 7.75 3.47
C PRO A 157 2.57 9.22 3.16
N LYS A 158 2.83 9.55 1.89
CA LYS A 158 3.24 10.89 1.44
C LYS A 158 2.07 11.83 1.15
N GLU A 159 0.84 11.33 1.11
CA GLU A 159 -0.38 12.09 0.78
C GLU A 159 -1.04 12.75 2.01
N ALA A 160 -0.28 13.06 3.06
CA ALA A 160 -0.85 13.58 4.30
C ALA A 160 -1.67 14.87 4.07
N PHE A 161 -1.14 15.76 3.25
CA PHE A 161 -1.67 17.10 2.98
C PHE A 161 -2.25 17.28 1.58
N ALA A 162 -2.12 16.26 0.72
CA ALA A 162 -2.67 16.28 -0.63
C ALA A 162 -4.19 16.54 -0.54
N PRO A 163 -4.69 17.58 -1.24
CA PRO A 163 -6.11 17.93 -1.24
C PRO A 163 -7.00 16.80 -1.76
#